data_AF-A0A530LF81-F1
#
_entry.id   AF-A0A530LF81-F1
#
_cell.length_a   1.000
_cell.length_b   1.000
_cell.length_c   1.000
_cell.angle_alpha   90.00
_cell.angle_beta   90.00
_cell.angle_gamma   90.00
#
_symmetry.space_group_name_H-M   'P 1'
#
loop_
_entity.id
_entity.type
_entity.pdbx_description
1 polymer ?
#
loop_
_entity_poly.entity_id
_entity_poly.type
_entity_poly.pdbx_seq_one_letter_code
_entity_poly.pdbx_strand_id
1 'polypeptide(L)' 'MPIEFTHVPGKIHAADASFFYDFAETATKLSLIEDAGFQRIVVDDQAGLLTNMDLAAQTLDRTSSLEVVL' A
#
# COMPACT_ATOMS: atom_id res chain seq x y z
N MET A 1 -1.53 4.84 21.56
CA MET A 1 -0.52 4.28 20.64
C MET A 1 -1.24 4.01 19.33
N PRO A 2 -0.84 4.61 18.20
CA PRO A 2 -1.44 4.30 16.91
C PRO A 2 -1.10 2.86 16.51
N ILE A 3 -2.04 2.18 15.86
CA ILE A 3 -1.86 0.81 15.35
C ILE A 3 -1.44 0.91 13.89
N GLU A 4 -0.40 0.15 13.53
CA GLU A 4 0.23 0.19 12.21
C GLU A 4 0.04 -1.15 11.48
N PHE A 5 -0.18 -1.10 10.17
CA PHE A 5 -0.20 -2.26 9.29
C PHE A 5 1.12 -2.33 8.52
N THR A 6 1.77 -3.49 8.44
CA THR A 6 3.00 -3.64 7.65
C THR A 6 2.78 -4.66 6.54
N HIS A 7 2.98 -4.23 5.30
CA HIS A 7 3.07 -5.11 4.16
C HIS A 7 4.53 -5.49 3.93
N VAL A 8 4.82 -6.80 3.95
CA VAL A 8 6.13 -7.36 3.61
C VAL A 8 5.92 -8.33 2.44
N PRO A 9 6.58 -8.11 1.29
CA PRO A 9 6.49 -9.00 0.15
C PRO A 9 7.13 -10.35 0.49
N GLY A 10 6.53 -11.43 -0.01
CA GLY A 10 7.10 -12.78 0.15
C GLY A 10 8.43 -12.95 -0.63
N LYS A 11 9.28 -13.89 -0.21
CA LYS A 11 10.64 -14.11 -0.78
C LYS A 11 10.68 -14.47 -2.28
N ILE A 12 9.54 -14.79 -2.88
CA ILE A 12 9.41 -15.11 -4.31
C ILE A 12 8.33 -14.15 -4.83
N HIS A 13 8.70 -12.95 -5.27
CA HIS A 13 7.74 -11.99 -5.83
C HIS A 13 8.19 -11.58 -7.24
N ALA A 14 7.33 -11.86 -8.22
CA ALA A 14 7.41 -11.26 -9.55
C ALA A 14 6.99 -9.78 -9.47
N ALA A 15 7.33 -8.97 -10.48
CA ALA A 15 7.01 -7.53 -10.49
C ALA A 15 5.49 -7.25 -10.39
N ASP A 16 4.69 -8.20 -10.85
CA ASP A 16 3.24 -8.31 -10.82
C ASP A 16 2.68 -8.70 -9.43
N ALA A 17 3.54 -8.88 -8.42
CA ALA A 17 3.16 -9.08 -7.02
C ALA A 17 3.44 -7.85 -6.12
N SER A 18 3.75 -6.69 -6.72
CA SER A 18 3.92 -5.42 -5.99
C SER A 18 2.67 -5.05 -5.20
N PHE A 19 2.84 -4.39 -4.05
CA PHE A 19 1.69 -3.83 -3.32
C PHE A 19 0.86 -2.89 -4.20
N PHE A 20 1.54 -2.11 -5.05
CA PHE A 20 0.95 -1.14 -5.97
C PHE A 20 0.93 -1.68 -7.40
N TYR A 21 0.33 -2.84 -7.68
CA TYR A 21 0.30 -3.40 -9.05
C TYR A 21 -0.98 -3.06 -9.83
N ASP A 22 -2.13 -2.97 -9.15
CA ASP A 22 -3.43 -2.66 -9.73
C ASP A 22 -4.15 -1.58 -8.92
N PHE A 23 -4.76 -0.62 -9.61
CA PHE A 23 -5.41 0.53 -8.99
C PHE A 23 -6.59 0.12 -8.10
N ALA A 24 -7.50 -0.69 -8.65
CA ALA A 24 -8.75 -1.01 -7.99
C ALA A 24 -8.50 -1.90 -6.77
N GLU A 25 -7.59 -2.87 -6.89
CA GLU A 25 -7.20 -3.74 -5.79
C GLU A 25 -6.47 -2.95 -4.70
N THR A 26 -5.52 -2.10 -5.06
CA THR A 26 -4.77 -1.28 -4.08
C THR A 26 -5.71 -0.34 -3.35
N ALA A 27 -6.59 0.38 -4.06
CA ALA A 27 -7.57 1.27 -3.44
C ALA A 27 -8.47 0.50 -2.47
N THR A 28 -8.95 -0.69 -2.87
CA THR A 28 -9.77 -1.55 -1.99
C THR A 28 -9.01 -1.96 -0.73
N LYS A 29 -7.74 -2.39 -0.86
CA LYS A 29 -6.88 -2.75 0.29
C LYS A 29 -6.68 -1.57 1.24
N LEU A 30 -6.36 -0.39 0.71
CA LEU A 30 -6.16 0.81 1.53
C LEU A 30 -7.44 1.22 2.27
N SER A 31 -8.60 1.18 1.60
CA SER A 31 -9.90 1.43 2.25
C SER A 31 -10.19 0.42 3.36
N LEU A 32 -9.91 -0.86 3.16
CA LEU A 32 -10.10 -1.88 4.20
C LEU A 32 -9.20 -1.66 5.42
N ILE A 33 -7.96 -1.21 5.21
CA ILE A 33 -7.01 -0.89 6.28
C ILE A 33 -7.48 0.33 7.07
N GLU A 34 -7.93 1.37 6.36
CA GLU A 34 -8.51 2.57 6.97
C GLU A 34 -9.79 2.24 7.76
N ASP A 35 -10.71 1.46 7.18
CA ASP A 35 -11.97 1.01 7.80
C ASP A 35 -11.73 0.11 9.03
N ALA A 36 -10.64 -0.66 9.03
CA ALA A 36 -10.22 -1.47 10.18
C ALA A 36 -9.64 -0.62 11.33
N GLY A 37 -9.52 0.70 11.15
CA GLY A 37 -9.08 1.65 12.17
C GLY A 37 -7.56 1.84 12.24
N PHE A 38 -6.81 1.35 11.25
CA PHE A 38 -5.38 1.64 11.14
C PHE A 38 -5.19 3.08 10.65
N GLN A 39 -4.22 3.75 11.26
CA GLN A 39 -3.87 5.13 10.90
C GLN A 39 -2.64 5.19 10.00
N ARG A 40 -1.91 4.07 9.89
CA ARG A 40 -0.67 3.99 9.12
C ARG A 40 -0.46 2.61 8.50
N ILE A 41 0.04 2.60 7.27
CA ILE A 41 0.59 1.42 6.59
C ILE A 41 2.06 1.63 6.25
N VAL A 42 2.90 0.62 6.52
CA VAL A 42 4.30 0.54 6.09
C VAL A 42 4.39 -0.46 4.94
N VAL A 43 4.96 -0.06 3.79
CA VAL A 43 5.11 -0.92 2.61
C VAL A 43 6.59 -1.20 2.36
N ASP A 44 7.06 -2.36 2.82
CA ASP A 44 8.45 -2.81 2.64
C ASP A 44 8.67 -3.46 1.25
N ASP A 45 8.29 -2.75 0.19
CA ASP A 45 8.38 -3.20 -1.20
C ASP A 45 8.94 -2.11 -2.11
N GLN A 46 10.21 -1.78 -1.90
CA GLN A 46 10.86 -0.66 -2.58
C GLN A 46 10.93 -0.85 -4.11
N ALA A 47 11.18 -2.07 -4.59
CA ALA A 47 11.27 -2.37 -6.02
C ALA A 47 9.89 -2.32 -6.70
N GLY A 48 8.86 -2.88 -6.05
CA GLY A 48 7.48 -2.82 -6.51
C GLY A 48 6.94 -1.39 -6.54
N LEU A 49 7.28 -0.57 -5.55
CA LEU A 49 6.91 0.84 -5.51
C LEU A 49 7.52 1.64 -6.66
N LEU A 50 8.85 1.56 -6.85
CA LEU A 50 9.53 2.36 -7.88
C LEU A 50 9.00 2.06 -9.29
N THR A 51 8.64 0.81 -9.53
CA THR A 51 8.06 0.36 -10.81
C THR A 51 6.65 0.91 -11.03
N ASN A 52 5.92 1.21 -9.96
CA ASN A 52 4.50 1.59 -9.99
C ASN A 52 4.23 2.92 -9.28
N MET A 53 5.19 3.86 -9.31
CA MET A 53 5.12 5.11 -8.55
C MET A 53 3.91 5.97 -8.93
N ASP A 54 3.56 6.03 -10.22
CA ASP A 54 2.39 6.75 -10.71
C ASP A 54 1.07 6.16 -10.17
N LEU A 55 1.04 4.83 -10.02
CA LEU A 55 -0.11 4.11 -9.49
C LEU A 55 -0.22 4.31 -7.97
N ALA A 56 0.91 4.24 -7.26
CA ALA A 56 0.98 4.55 -5.85
C ALA A 56 0.42 5.95 -5.56
N ALA A 57 0.91 6.98 -6.27
CA ALA A 57 0.42 8.35 -6.10
C ALA A 57 -1.11 8.48 -6.30
N GLN A 58 -1.66 7.87 -7.34
CA GLN A 58 -3.11 7.90 -7.61
C GLN A 58 -3.94 7.19 -6.53
N THR A 59 -3.46 6.07 -6.00
CA THR A 59 -4.17 5.33 -4.96
C THR A 59 -4.11 6.03 -3.60
N LEU A 60 -2.99 6.70 -3.30
CA LEU A 60 -2.80 7.48 -2.08
C LEU A 60 -3.71 8.72 -2.03
N ASP A 61 -3.94 9.37 -3.16
CA ASP A 61 -4.85 10.53 -3.26
C ASP A 61 -6.30 10.19 -2.89
N ARG A 62 -6.67 8.90 -2.86
CA ARG A 62 -7.99 8.44 -2.42
C ARG A 62 -8.09 8.12 -0.93
N THR A 63 -6.97 8.00 -0.23
CA THR A 63 -6.99 7.78 1.22
C THR A 63 -7.21 9.10 1.94
N SER A 64 -8.07 9.13 2.95
CA SER A 64 -8.44 10.39 3.62
C SER A 64 -7.57 10.68 4.84
N SER A 65 -7.22 9.64 5.61
CA SER A 65 -6.50 9.77 6.88
C SER A 65 -5.41 8.72 7.09
N LEU A 66 -5.25 7.79 6.14
CA LEU A 66 -4.25 6.74 6.21
C LEU A 66 -2.86 7.28 5.81
N GLU A 67 -1.90 7.26 6.74
CA GLU A 67 -0.51 7.58 6.43
C GLU A 67 0.16 6.37 5.77
N VAL A 68 0.79 6.57 4.60
CA VAL A 68 1.57 5.52 3.94
C VAL A 68 3.05 5.83 4.05
N VAL A 69 3.77 4.92 4.68
CA VAL A 69 5.22 4.97 4.90
C VAL A 69 5.87 3.87 4.06
N LEU A 70 7.03 4.18 3.49
CA LEU A 70 7.80 3.34 2.59
C LEU A 70 9.11 2.94 3.26
#